data_AF-A0A8S3RTX9-F1
#
_entry.id   AF-A0A8S3RTX9-F1
#
_cell.length_a   1.000
_cell.length_b   1.000
_cell.length_c   1.000
_cell.angle_alpha   90.00
_cell.angle_beta   90.00
_cell.angle_gamma   90.00
#
_symmetry.space_group_name_H-M   'P 1'
#
loop_
_entity.id
_entity.type
_entity.pdbx_description
1 polymer ?
#
loop_
_entity_poly.entity_id
_entity_poly.type
_entity_poly.pdbx_seq_one_letter_code
_entity_poly.pdbx_strand_id
1 'polypeptide(L)'
;MSTEGAKRSTGGVAYDYILKPASDNVLPRPISPPKEKPITQEEIFRKLKAAEERRQSLEQQKVQFAAKEKNRVQEVLAKSMEEEEKFAREVKAKLRRSLEVTKENRNMQIQALQEKLRDHAKHIEDVCKASENLGKISERKIILKMENALKIVRNITEPYKIVFEGTCKNDFKKC
;
A
#
# COMPACT_ATOMS: atom_id res chain seq x y z
N MET A 1 77.10 80.07 -28.82
CA MET A 1 77.33 78.62 -28.64
C MET A 1 78.17 78.48 -27.39
N SER A 2 77.69 77.72 -26.41
CA SER A 2 78.34 77.58 -25.10
C SER A 2 78.35 76.12 -24.69
N THR A 3 79.44 75.67 -24.07
CA THR A 3 79.52 74.35 -23.44
C THR A 3 79.34 74.49 -21.94
N GLU A 4 78.45 73.68 -21.36
CA GLU A 4 78.21 73.67 -19.92
C GLU A 4 78.29 72.25 -19.36
N GLY A 5 78.55 72.13 -18.06
CA GLY A 5 78.39 70.88 -17.33
C GLY A 5 79.36 69.75 -17.71
N ALA A 6 80.59 70.05 -18.14
CA ALA A 6 81.56 69.03 -18.53
C ALA A 6 81.92 68.09 -17.36
N LYS A 7 81.49 66.83 -17.45
CA LYS A 7 81.79 65.75 -16.49
C LYS A 7 82.79 64.78 -17.12
N ARG A 8 83.94 64.62 -16.47
CA ARG A 8 84.95 63.65 -16.87
C ARG A 8 84.75 62.34 -16.11
N SER A 9 84.82 61.25 -16.83
CA SER A 9 84.93 59.89 -16.27
C SER A 9 86.11 59.19 -16.93
N THR A 10 86.51 58.04 -16.37
CA THR A 10 87.60 57.22 -16.90
C THR A 10 87.40 56.82 -18.37
N GLY A 11 86.15 56.78 -18.85
CA GLY A 11 85.79 56.43 -20.23
C GLY A 11 85.57 57.62 -21.17
N GLY A 12 85.77 58.88 -20.73
CA GLY A 12 85.61 60.06 -21.59
C GLY A 12 84.95 61.25 -20.88
N VAL A 13 84.68 62.31 -21.66
CA VAL A 13 84.09 63.56 -21.15
C VAL A 13 82.74 63.79 -21.82
N ALA A 14 81.71 63.97 -21.00
CA ALA A 14 80.38 64.39 -21.44
C ALA A 14 80.18 65.87 -21.08
N TYR A 15 79.67 66.66 -22.02
CA TYR A 15 79.31 68.07 -21.79
C TYR A 15 78.08 68.42 -22.61
N ASP A 16 77.30 69.37 -22.13
CA ASP A 16 76.14 69.87 -22.85
C ASP A 16 76.59 70.96 -23.82
N TYR A 17 76.25 70.78 -25.10
CA TYR A 17 76.57 71.74 -26.16
C TYR A 17 75.33 72.55 -26.54
N ILE A 18 75.27 73.81 -26.11
CA ILE A 18 74.12 74.67 -26.30
C ILE A 18 74.34 75.55 -27.54
N LEU A 19 73.62 75.25 -28.62
CA LEU A 19 73.67 75.98 -29.90
C LEU A 19 73.00 77.36 -29.80
N LYS A 20 71.82 77.42 -29.17
CA LYS A 20 71.04 78.62 -28.86
C LYS A 20 70.44 78.47 -27.46
N PRO A 21 70.42 79.53 -26.63
CA PRO A 21 69.71 79.49 -25.36
C PRO A 21 68.22 79.25 -25.60
N ALA A 22 67.54 78.62 -24.64
CA ALA A 22 66.10 78.41 -24.73
C ALA A 22 65.39 79.77 -24.86
N SER A 23 64.42 79.86 -25.76
CA SER A 23 63.56 81.05 -25.89
C SER A 23 62.66 81.17 -24.66
N ASP A 24 62.52 82.38 -24.10
CA ASP A 24 61.66 82.65 -22.94
C ASP A 24 60.16 82.32 -23.20
N ASN A 25 59.76 82.12 -24.45
CA ASN A 25 58.42 81.67 -24.83
C ASN A 25 58.32 80.13 -24.79
N VAL A 26 58.47 79.53 -23.60
CA VAL A 26 58.13 78.13 -23.37
C VAL A 26 56.65 78.04 -23.00
N LEU A 27 55.82 77.50 -23.90
CA LEU A 27 54.43 77.16 -23.58
C LEU A 27 54.41 76.22 -22.36
N PRO A 28 53.51 76.42 -21.37
CA PRO A 28 53.38 75.52 -20.23
C PRO A 28 53.16 74.10 -20.72
N ARG A 29 54.04 73.17 -20.32
CA ARG A 29 53.81 71.74 -20.57
C ARG A 29 52.47 71.36 -19.92
N PRO A 30 51.64 70.54 -20.58
CA PRO A 30 50.42 70.03 -19.95
C PRO A 30 50.79 69.40 -18.61
N ILE A 31 50.04 69.76 -17.57
CA ILE A 31 50.23 69.25 -16.21
C ILE A 31 50.17 67.72 -16.31
N SER A 32 51.27 67.06 -16.01
CA SER A 32 51.30 65.60 -15.91
C SER A 32 50.27 65.16 -14.87
N PRO A 33 49.57 64.04 -15.10
CA PRO A 33 48.61 63.52 -14.13
C PRO A 33 49.22 63.51 -12.72
N PRO A 34 48.46 63.88 -11.67
CA PRO A 34 48.95 63.84 -10.31
C PRO A 34 49.60 62.49 -10.03
N LYS A 35 50.85 62.48 -9.53
CA LYS A 35 51.49 61.22 -9.12
C LYS A 35 50.57 60.57 -8.09
N GLU A 36 49.92 59.47 -8.48
CA GLU A 36 49.10 58.70 -7.57
C GLU A 36 49.95 58.28 -6.37
N LYS A 37 49.36 58.30 -5.18
CA LYS A 37 50.03 57.85 -3.96
C LYS A 37 50.56 56.43 -4.19
N PRO A 38 51.79 56.10 -3.74
CA PRO A 38 52.29 54.74 -3.88
C PRO A 38 51.35 53.78 -3.15
N ILE A 39 50.87 52.77 -3.87
CA ILE A 39 49.99 51.73 -3.33
C ILE A 39 50.68 51.11 -2.11
N THR A 40 49.96 51.06 -0.99
CA THR A 40 50.48 50.46 0.25
C THR A 40 50.39 48.94 0.17
N GLN A 41 51.29 48.25 0.87
CA GLN A 41 51.29 46.78 0.94
C GLN A 41 49.94 46.22 1.43
N GLU A 42 49.29 46.92 2.37
CA GLU A 42 47.97 46.57 2.90
C GLU A 42 46.84 46.67 1.85
N GLU A 43 46.90 47.65 0.96
CA GLU A 43 45.94 47.77 -0.15
C GLU A 43 46.13 46.67 -1.20
N ILE A 44 47.37 46.22 -1.44
CA ILE A 44 47.66 45.09 -2.32
C ILE A 44 47.01 43.82 -1.76
N PHE A 45 47.26 43.53 -0.48
CA PHE A 45 46.67 42.36 0.18
C PHE A 45 45.15 42.40 0.19
N ARG A 46 44.54 43.55 0.48
CA ARG A 46 43.08 43.71 0.39
C ARG A 46 42.54 43.44 -0.99
N LYS A 47 43.18 43.94 -2.06
CA LYS A 47 42.75 43.68 -3.45
C LYS A 47 42.87 42.20 -3.82
N LEU A 48 43.96 41.53 -3.41
CA LEU A 48 44.15 40.10 -3.63
C LEU A 48 43.11 39.26 -2.88
N LYS A 49 42.86 39.57 -1.60
CA LYS A 49 41.84 38.90 -0.79
C LYS A 49 40.44 39.09 -1.37
N ALA A 50 40.09 40.29 -1.82
CA ALA A 50 38.79 40.53 -2.45
C ALA A 50 38.64 39.77 -3.77
N ALA A 51 39.72 39.56 -4.54
CA ALA A 51 39.69 38.74 -5.75
C ALA A 51 39.53 37.24 -5.41
N GLU A 52 40.19 36.77 -4.35
CA GLU A 52 40.06 35.43 -3.80
C GLU A 52 38.62 35.14 -3.36
N GLU A 53 38.02 36.02 -2.57
CA GLU A 53 36.64 35.90 -2.09
C GLU A 53 35.64 35.85 -3.25
N ARG A 54 35.83 36.67 -4.30
CA ARG A 54 35.00 36.60 -5.51
C ARG A 54 35.13 35.24 -6.21
N ARG A 55 36.34 34.69 -6.31
CA ARG A 55 36.55 33.37 -6.91
C ARG A 55 35.85 32.28 -6.09
N GLN A 56 36.03 32.28 -4.78
CA GLN A 56 35.41 31.31 -3.88
C GLN A 56 33.89 31.43 -3.89
N SER A 57 33.33 32.65 -3.92
CA SER A 57 31.89 32.86 -4.01
C SER A 57 31.28 32.26 -5.28
N LEU A 58 31.93 32.47 -6.44
CA LEU A 58 31.49 31.87 -7.70
C LEU A 58 31.58 30.34 -7.68
N GLU A 59 32.64 29.80 -7.09
CA GLU A 59 32.81 28.35 -6.94
C GLU A 59 31.74 27.75 -6.02
N GLN A 60 31.48 28.36 -4.87
CA GLN A 60 30.42 27.96 -3.96
C GLN A 60 29.05 27.99 -4.64
N GLN A 61 28.75 29.02 -5.43
CA GLN A 61 27.49 29.10 -6.17
C GLN A 61 27.34 27.94 -7.16
N LYS A 62 28.41 27.58 -7.89
CA LYS A 62 28.41 26.43 -8.81
C LYS A 62 28.19 25.11 -8.06
N VAL A 63 28.88 24.92 -6.93
CA VAL A 63 28.73 23.72 -6.10
C VAL A 63 27.31 23.61 -5.54
N GLN A 64 26.74 24.71 -5.02
CA GLN A 64 25.36 24.74 -4.53
C GLN A 64 24.35 24.41 -5.64
N PHE A 65 24.54 24.96 -6.84
CA PHE A 65 23.68 24.64 -7.98
C PHE A 65 23.77 23.15 -8.35
N ALA A 66 24.98 22.60 -8.44
CA ALA A 66 25.17 21.17 -8.72
C ALA A 66 24.55 20.27 -7.64
N ALA A 67 24.67 20.64 -6.36
CA ALA A 67 24.05 19.92 -5.26
C ALA A 67 22.51 19.97 -5.33
N LYS A 68 21.94 21.13 -5.67
CA LYS A 68 20.49 21.30 -5.86
C LYS A 68 19.97 20.42 -6.99
N GLU A 69 20.64 20.41 -8.13
CA GLU A 69 20.23 19.57 -9.26
C GLU A 69 20.34 18.07 -8.93
N LYS A 70 21.41 17.67 -8.22
CA LYS A 70 21.55 16.28 -7.73
C LYS A 70 20.40 15.89 -6.80
N ASN A 71 20.05 16.74 -5.84
CA ASN A 71 18.94 16.47 -4.92
C ASN A 71 17.61 16.35 -5.67
N ARG A 72 17.37 17.22 -6.65
CA ARG A 72 16.16 17.15 -7.49
C ARG A 72 16.07 15.83 -8.26
N VAL A 73 17.17 15.35 -8.83
CA VAL A 73 17.20 14.05 -9.52
C VAL A 73 16.91 12.90 -8.55
N GLN A 74 17.48 12.95 -7.34
CA GLN A 74 17.21 11.94 -6.31
C GLN A 74 15.75 11.95 -5.85
N GLU A 75 15.15 13.13 -5.63
CA GLU A 75 13.73 13.26 -5.26
C GLU A 75 12.81 12.71 -6.35
N VAL A 76 13.09 13.00 -7.62
CA VAL A 76 12.30 12.48 -8.75
C VAL A 76 12.40 10.96 -8.81
N LEU A 77 13.60 10.39 -8.64
CA LEU A 77 13.79 8.94 -8.64
C LEU A 77 13.07 8.29 -7.46
N ALA A 78 13.22 8.83 -6.25
CA ALA A 78 12.55 8.32 -5.06
C ALA A 78 11.03 8.35 -5.21
N LYS A 79 10.48 9.44 -5.76
CA LYS A 79 9.04 9.57 -6.03
C LYS A 79 8.57 8.57 -7.08
N SER A 80 9.34 8.33 -8.14
CA SER A 80 9.01 7.31 -9.14
C SER A 80 8.91 5.92 -8.50
N MET A 81 9.89 5.57 -7.67
CA MET A 81 9.88 4.30 -6.94
C MET A 81 8.69 4.18 -5.99
N GLU A 82 8.37 5.24 -5.25
CA GLU A 82 7.23 5.24 -4.32
C GLU A 82 5.90 5.02 -5.04
N GLU A 83 5.68 5.68 -6.19
CA GLU A 83 4.46 5.50 -6.99
C GLU A 83 4.39 4.10 -7.60
N GLU A 84 5.51 3.53 -8.06
CA GLU A 84 5.59 2.14 -8.53
C GLU A 84 5.22 1.15 -7.41
N GLU A 85 5.78 1.32 -6.21
CA GLU A 85 5.47 0.48 -5.05
C GLU A 85 4.02 0.63 -4.60
N LYS A 86 3.47 1.84 -4.64
CA LYS A 86 2.07 2.11 -4.32
C LYS A 86 1.15 1.43 -5.33
N PHE A 87 1.43 1.57 -6.62
CA PHE A 87 0.67 0.90 -7.67
C PHE A 87 0.70 -0.61 -7.51
N ALA A 88 1.88 -1.20 -7.31
CA ALA A 88 2.03 -2.64 -7.08
C ALA A 88 1.22 -3.13 -5.86
N ARG A 89 1.25 -2.38 -4.75
CA ARG A 89 0.47 -2.68 -3.55
C ARG A 89 -1.04 -2.61 -3.80
N GLU A 90 -1.51 -1.57 -4.47
CA GLU A 90 -2.94 -1.38 -4.77
C GLU A 90 -3.46 -2.49 -5.70
N VAL A 91 -2.74 -2.80 -6.77
CA VAL A 91 -3.10 -3.88 -7.70
C VAL A 91 -3.15 -5.23 -6.99
N LYS A 92 -2.14 -5.55 -6.18
CA LYS A 92 -2.11 -6.79 -5.39
C LYS A 92 -3.28 -6.87 -4.41
N ALA A 93 -3.59 -5.78 -3.71
CA ALA A 93 -4.70 -5.71 -2.77
C ALA A 93 -6.06 -5.86 -3.48
N LYS A 94 -6.23 -5.23 -4.64
CA LYS A 94 -7.44 -5.34 -5.48
C LYS A 94 -7.63 -6.76 -5.99
N LEU A 95 -6.58 -7.40 -6.50
CA LEU A 95 -6.62 -8.79 -6.95
C LEU A 95 -7.00 -9.73 -5.80
N ARG A 96 -6.34 -9.62 -4.65
CA ARG A 96 -6.65 -10.44 -3.47
C ARG A 96 -8.11 -10.29 -3.05
N ARG A 97 -8.63 -9.06 -2.98
CA ARG A 97 -10.04 -8.80 -2.66
C ARG A 97 -10.97 -9.46 -3.67
N SER A 98 -10.68 -9.32 -4.96
CA SER A 98 -11.49 -9.93 -6.03
C SER A 98 -11.53 -11.46 -5.93
N LEU A 99 -10.41 -12.09 -5.59
CA LEU A 99 -10.34 -13.54 -5.39
C LEU A 99 -11.14 -13.98 -4.17
N GLU A 100 -11.04 -13.28 -3.04
CA GLU A 100 -11.80 -13.64 -1.84
C GLU A 100 -13.30 -13.49 -2.07
N VAL A 101 -13.75 -12.38 -2.66
CA VAL A 101 -15.17 -12.18 -3.00
C VAL A 101 -15.67 -13.28 -3.93
N THR A 102 -14.89 -13.67 -4.94
CA THR A 102 -15.28 -14.75 -5.86
C THR A 102 -15.42 -16.09 -5.14
N LYS A 103 -14.48 -16.38 -4.23
CA LYS A 103 -14.49 -17.59 -3.41
C LYS A 103 -15.67 -17.61 -2.43
N GLU A 104 -15.93 -16.51 -1.74
CA GLU A 104 -17.08 -16.35 -0.84
C GLU A 104 -18.40 -16.52 -1.60
N ASN A 105 -18.56 -15.87 -2.76
CA ASN A 105 -19.74 -16.02 -3.61
C ASN A 105 -19.96 -17.47 -4.05
N ARG A 106 -18.89 -18.16 -4.48
CA ARG A 106 -18.96 -19.58 -4.84
C ARG A 106 -19.36 -20.43 -3.64
N ASN A 107 -18.79 -20.18 -2.46
CA ASN A 107 -19.11 -20.90 -1.24
C ASN A 107 -20.56 -20.68 -0.80
N MET A 108 -21.05 -19.45 -0.87
CA MET A 108 -22.45 -19.12 -0.57
C MET A 108 -23.42 -19.87 -1.50
N GLN A 109 -23.14 -19.92 -2.80
CA GLN A 109 -23.96 -20.69 -3.75
C GLN A 109 -23.98 -22.18 -3.42
N ILE A 110 -22.82 -22.76 -3.10
CA ILE A 110 -22.72 -24.17 -2.71
C ILE A 110 -23.48 -24.43 -1.41
N GLN A 111 -23.32 -23.57 -0.40
CA GLN A 111 -24.01 -23.70 0.88
C GLN A 111 -25.53 -23.61 0.71
N ALA A 112 -26.02 -22.66 -0.09
CA ALA A 112 -27.44 -22.53 -0.38
C ALA A 112 -28.02 -23.76 -1.10
N LEU A 113 -27.26 -24.36 -2.02
CA LEU A 113 -27.67 -25.62 -2.67
C LEU A 113 -27.68 -26.78 -1.67
N GLN A 114 -26.65 -26.91 -0.84
CA GLN A 114 -26.60 -27.94 0.20
C GLN A 114 -27.73 -27.81 1.20
N GLU A 115 -28.11 -26.59 1.58
CA GLU A 115 -29.23 -26.32 2.48
C GLU A 115 -30.56 -26.78 1.87
N LYS A 116 -30.84 -26.40 0.62
CA LYS A 116 -32.03 -26.87 -0.10
C LYS A 116 -32.10 -28.40 -0.18
N LEU A 117 -30.97 -29.06 -0.40
CA LEU A 117 -30.90 -30.53 -0.43
C LEU A 117 -31.16 -31.14 0.95
N ARG A 118 -30.64 -30.54 2.04
CA ARG A 118 -30.92 -30.98 3.41
C ARG A 118 -32.39 -30.81 3.77
N ASP A 119 -32.99 -29.68 3.42
CA ASP A 119 -34.42 -29.42 3.65
C ASP A 119 -35.29 -30.43 2.91
N HIS A 120 -34.94 -30.74 1.65
CA HIS A 120 -35.65 -31.74 0.88
C HIS A 120 -35.53 -33.15 1.48
N ALA A 121 -34.32 -33.55 1.91
CA ALA A 121 -34.11 -34.83 2.57
C ALA A 121 -34.91 -34.95 3.87
N LYS A 122 -34.94 -33.88 4.68
CA LYS A 122 -35.74 -33.81 5.90
C LYS A 122 -37.24 -33.94 5.59
N HIS A 123 -37.72 -33.25 4.57
CA HIS A 123 -39.12 -33.35 4.15
C HIS A 123 -39.50 -34.78 3.74
N ILE A 124 -38.64 -35.46 2.97
CA ILE A 124 -38.86 -36.87 2.61
C ILE A 124 -38.95 -37.74 3.87
N GLU A 125 -38.04 -37.56 4.82
CA GLU A 125 -38.04 -38.30 6.09
C GLU A 125 -39.35 -38.09 6.87
N ASP A 126 -39.80 -36.83 6.96
CA ASP A 126 -41.05 -36.49 7.64
C ASP A 126 -42.27 -37.13 6.97
N VAL A 127 -42.32 -37.15 5.62
CA VAL A 127 -43.39 -37.81 4.85
C VAL A 127 -43.37 -39.33 5.07
N CYS A 128 -42.19 -39.97 5.05
CA CYS A 128 -42.05 -41.41 5.34
C CYS A 128 -42.57 -41.74 6.75
N LYS A 129 -42.14 -40.99 7.77
CA LYS A 129 -42.61 -41.17 9.16
C LYS A 129 -44.11 -40.96 9.28
N ALA A 130 -44.66 -39.96 8.60
CA ALA A 130 -46.11 -39.70 8.61
C ALA A 130 -46.89 -40.88 8.01
N SER A 131 -46.43 -41.42 6.87
CA SER A 131 -47.02 -42.60 6.22
C SER A 131 -46.99 -43.83 7.13
N GLU A 132 -45.84 -44.13 7.74
CA GLU A 132 -45.71 -45.25 8.68
C GLU A 132 -46.63 -45.10 9.90
N ASN A 133 -46.73 -43.90 10.45
CA ASN A 133 -47.60 -43.62 11.60
C ASN A 133 -49.08 -43.79 11.24
N LEU A 134 -49.50 -43.34 10.04
CA LEU A 134 -50.86 -43.56 9.55
C LEU A 134 -51.18 -45.06 9.38
N GLY A 135 -50.22 -45.85 8.89
CA GLY A 135 -50.32 -47.31 8.84
C GLY A 135 -50.57 -47.91 10.22
N LYS A 136 -49.69 -47.60 11.19
CA LYS A 136 -49.81 -48.07 12.59
C LYS A 136 -51.13 -47.65 13.25
N ILE A 137 -51.62 -46.42 12.99
CA ILE A 137 -52.91 -45.96 13.51
C ILE A 137 -54.06 -46.77 12.93
N SER A 138 -54.00 -47.07 11.62
CA SER A 138 -55.04 -47.83 10.94
C SER A 138 -55.08 -49.28 11.42
N GLU A 139 -53.92 -49.92 11.57
CA GLU A 139 -53.78 -51.25 12.17
C GLU A 139 -54.35 -51.31 13.59
N ARG A 140 -53.96 -50.36 14.46
CA ARG A 140 -54.50 -50.26 15.83
C ARG A 140 -56.02 -50.12 15.84
N LYS A 141 -56.59 -49.31 14.94
CA LYS A 141 -58.05 -49.16 14.83
C LYS A 141 -58.73 -50.47 14.42
N ILE A 142 -58.13 -51.24 13.51
CA ILE A 142 -58.64 -52.55 13.09
C ILE A 142 -58.59 -53.53 14.26
N ILE A 143 -57.44 -53.63 14.94
CA ILE A 143 -57.26 -54.50 16.11
C ILE A 143 -58.31 -54.17 17.19
N LEU A 144 -58.48 -52.90 17.54
CA LEU A 144 -59.45 -52.47 18.55
C LEU A 144 -60.90 -52.84 18.17
N LYS A 145 -61.26 -52.73 16.89
CA LYS A 145 -62.57 -53.18 16.40
C LYS A 145 -62.75 -54.69 16.56
N MET A 146 -61.73 -55.48 16.22
CA MET A 146 -61.75 -56.94 16.37
C MET A 146 -61.83 -57.35 17.84
N GLU A 147 -61.04 -56.74 18.72
CA GLU A 147 -61.07 -56.98 20.16
C GLU A 147 -62.44 -56.66 20.77
N ASN A 148 -63.05 -55.54 20.37
CA ASN A 148 -64.40 -55.19 20.81
C ASN A 148 -65.45 -56.20 20.33
N ALA A 149 -65.36 -56.65 19.07
CA ALA A 149 -66.25 -57.68 18.54
C ALA A 149 -66.07 -59.01 19.31
N LEU A 150 -64.84 -59.43 19.57
CA LEU A 150 -64.52 -60.62 20.38
C LEU A 150 -65.05 -60.49 21.82
N LYS A 151 -64.97 -59.30 22.42
CA LYS A 151 -65.51 -59.02 23.74
C LYS A 151 -67.03 -59.16 23.77
N ILE A 152 -67.73 -58.66 22.75
CA ILE A 152 -69.19 -58.83 22.61
C ILE A 152 -69.53 -60.32 22.51
N VAL A 153 -68.86 -61.06 21.62
CA VAL A 153 -69.08 -62.51 21.44
C VAL A 153 -68.81 -63.27 22.74
N ARG A 154 -67.73 -62.95 23.47
CA ARG A 154 -67.44 -63.52 24.78
C ARG A 154 -68.57 -63.25 25.76
N ASN A 155 -69.01 -62.00 25.88
CA ASN A 155 -70.10 -61.63 26.79
C ASN A 155 -71.41 -62.36 26.48
N ILE A 156 -71.69 -62.66 25.21
CA ILE A 156 -72.87 -63.42 24.79
C ILE A 156 -72.70 -64.93 25.05
N THR A 157 -71.50 -65.49 24.84
CA THR A 157 -71.27 -66.95 24.93
C THR A 157 -70.94 -67.46 26.33
N GLU A 158 -70.29 -66.66 27.18
CA GLU A 158 -69.95 -67.02 28.57
C GLU A 158 -71.15 -67.47 29.43
N PRO A 159 -72.35 -66.85 29.35
CA PRO A 159 -73.54 -67.33 30.07
C PRO A 159 -73.95 -68.77 29.70
N TYR A 160 -73.66 -69.21 28.47
CA TYR A 160 -74.04 -70.53 27.96
C TYR A 160 -72.94 -71.60 28.14
N LYS A 161 -71.73 -71.20 28.55
CA LYS A 161 -70.62 -72.13 28.83
C LYS A 161 -70.86 -73.00 30.07
N ILE A 162 -71.62 -72.52 31.04
CA ILE A 162 -71.92 -73.25 32.28
C ILE A 162 -72.85 -74.47 32.02
N VAL A 163 -73.50 -74.55 30.86
CA VAL A 163 -74.52 -75.58 30.58
C VAL A 163 -73.94 -76.90 30.02
N PHE A 164 -72.67 -76.94 29.58
CA PHE A 164 -72.11 -78.12 28.88
C PHE A 164 -71.18 -79.04 29.69
N GLU A 165 -70.77 -78.68 30.90
CA GLU A 165 -69.95 -79.57 31.75
C GLU A 165 -70.75 -80.37 32.80
N GLY A 166 -72.10 -80.26 32.80
CA GLY A 166 -72.95 -80.74 33.89
C GLY A 166 -73.78 -82.02 33.70
N THR A 167 -73.92 -82.59 32.49
CA THR A 167 -74.85 -83.73 32.29
C THR A 167 -74.31 -84.78 31.32
N CYS A 168 -73.26 -85.52 31.70
CA CYS A 168 -73.00 -86.83 31.09
C CYS A 168 -72.15 -87.73 32.02
N LYS A 169 -72.58 -87.89 33.28
CA LYS A 169 -72.21 -89.02 34.13
C LYS A 169 -73.44 -89.39 34.96
N ASN A 170 -73.83 -90.66 34.87
CA ASN A 170 -74.97 -91.32 35.52
C ASN A 170 -76.27 -91.29 34.70
N ASP A 171 -76.48 -92.34 33.91
CA ASP A 171 -77.66 -93.22 34.03
C ASP A 171 -77.66 -94.31 32.94
N PHE A 172 -76.68 -95.20 32.98
CA PHE A 172 -76.72 -96.50 32.29
C PHE A 172 -76.65 -97.63 33.31
N LYS A 173 -77.66 -97.69 34.20
CA LYS A 173 -77.99 -98.85 35.03
C LYS A 173 -79.51 -98.90 35.22
N LYS A 174 -80.19 -99.60 34.30
CA LYS A 174 -81.40 -100.44 34.47
C LYS A 174 -82.20 -100.44 33.17
N CYS A 175 -82.02 -101.51 32.40
CA CYS A 175 -83.04 -102.37 31.80
C CYS A 175 -82.36 -103.31 30.81
#